data_AF-A0A7C3W7K6-F1
#
_entry.id   AF-A0A7C3W7K6-F1
#
_cell.length_a   1.000
_cell.length_b   1.000
_cell.length_c   1.000
_cell.angle_alpha   90.00
_cell.angle_beta   90.00
_cell.angle_gamma   90.00
#
_symmetry.space_group_name_H-M   'P 1'
#
loop_
_entity.id
_entity.type
_entity.pdbx_description
1 polymer ?
#
loop_
_entity_poly.entity_id
_entity_poly.type
_entity_poly.pdbx_seq_one_letter_code
_entity_poly.pdbx_strand_id
1 'polypeptide(L)'
;MSGFTAILVLLALITLLLLTSVARAQSGGGYDLTWNTIDGGGYTWSEGGGYSLGGTVGQPDAGVLSGGGYTLAGGFWGGIAEAAGYRIYLPLVLKGH
;
A
#
# COMPACT_ATOMS: atom_id res chain seq x y z
N MET A 1 53.73 -34.56 16.14
CA MET A 1 52.75 -33.72 16.87
C MET A 1 51.97 -32.79 15.95
N SER A 2 52.56 -32.25 14.87
CA SER A 2 51.88 -31.33 13.92
C SER A 2 50.70 -31.93 13.14
N GLY A 3 50.80 -33.18 12.67
CA GLY A 3 49.75 -33.81 11.86
C GLY A 3 48.46 -34.12 12.66
N PHE A 4 48.61 -34.50 13.93
CA PHE A 4 47.47 -34.76 14.81
C PHE A 4 46.69 -33.47 15.12
N THR A 5 47.40 -32.38 15.39
CA THR A 5 46.79 -31.06 15.59
C THR A 5 46.05 -30.57 14.34
N ALA A 6 46.59 -30.80 13.15
CA ALA A 6 45.94 -30.40 11.89
C ALA A 6 44.61 -31.14 11.66
N ILE A 7 44.54 -32.44 12.00
CA ILE A 7 43.30 -33.23 11.90
C ILE A 7 42.24 -32.70 12.86
N LEU A 8 42.62 -32.35 14.10
CA LEU A 8 41.68 -31.80 15.08
C LEU A 8 41.11 -30.44 14.66
N VAL A 9 41.94 -29.56 14.08
CA VAL A 9 41.48 -28.26 13.56
C VAL A 9 40.52 -28.47 12.39
N LEU A 10 40.83 -29.39 11.47
CA LEU A 10 39.96 -29.68 10.33
C LEU A 10 38.60 -30.21 10.79
N LEU A 11 38.58 -31.14 11.75
CA LEU A 11 37.33 -31.67 12.31
C LEU A 11 36.51 -30.58 13.01
N ALA A 12 37.16 -29.68 13.76
CA ALA A 12 36.49 -28.56 14.42
C ALA A 12 35.90 -27.55 13.42
N LEU A 13 36.57 -27.32 12.29
CA LEU A 13 36.04 -26.46 11.23
C LEU A 13 34.85 -27.12 10.51
N ILE A 14 34.93 -28.42 10.22
CA ILE A 14 33.84 -29.16 9.60
C ILE A 14 32.60 -29.17 10.50
N THR A 15 32.76 -29.42 11.80
CA THR A 15 31.63 -29.38 12.74
C THR A 15 31.02 -27.98 12.81
N LEU A 16 31.85 -26.93 12.86
CA LEU A 16 31.39 -25.54 12.86
C LEU A 16 30.60 -25.17 11.59
N LEU A 17 31.07 -25.61 10.41
CA LEU A 17 30.33 -25.40 9.16
C LEU A 17 28.97 -26.14 9.17
N LEU A 18 28.95 -27.39 9.63
CA LEU A 18 27.72 -28.20 9.70
C LEU A 18 26.69 -27.60 10.67
N LEU A 19 27.14 -26.96 11.77
CA LEU A 19 26.28 -26.27 12.74
C LEU A 19 25.51 -25.08 12.12
N THR A 20 26.06 -24.43 11.08
CA THR A 20 25.41 -23.28 10.41
C THR A 20 24.39 -23.65 9.33
N SER A 21 24.33 -24.93 8.93
CA SER A 21 23.45 -25.41 7.85
C SER A 21 21.96 -25.48 8.21
N VAL A 22 21.58 -25.19 9.46
CA VAL A 22 20.19 -25.15 9.94
C VAL A 22 19.58 -23.75 9.79
N ALA A 23 19.97 -22.99 8.76
CA ALA A 23 19.20 -21.82 8.35
C ALA A 23 17.89 -22.29 7.72
N ARG A 24 16.85 -22.49 8.54
CA ARG A 24 15.50 -22.71 8.03
C ARG A 24 15.08 -21.43 7.31
N ALA A 25 15.03 -21.45 5.98
CA ALA A 25 14.24 -20.48 5.24
C ALA A 25 12.80 -20.60 5.79
N GLN A 26 12.33 -19.58 6.51
CA GLN A 26 10.98 -19.56 7.06
C GLN A 26 10.00 -19.50 5.90
N SER A 27 9.57 -20.66 5.40
CA SER A 27 8.64 -20.78 4.27
C SER A 27 7.17 -20.71 4.69
N GLY A 28 6.85 -20.11 5.85
CA GLY A 28 5.46 -19.88 6.26
C GLY A 28 5.13 -20.33 7.68
N GLY A 29 5.61 -19.59 8.68
CA GLY A 29 5.02 -19.58 10.01
C GLY A 29 4.33 -18.24 10.27
N GLY A 30 3.01 -18.28 10.49
CA GLY A 30 2.23 -17.37 11.35
C GLY A 30 2.09 -15.89 11.00
N TYR A 31 2.63 -15.37 9.90
CA TYR A 31 2.25 -14.03 9.47
C TYR A 31 0.92 -14.11 8.73
N ASP A 32 -0.14 -13.82 9.48
CA ASP A 32 -1.42 -13.48 8.89
C ASP A 32 -1.27 -12.15 8.14
N LEU A 33 -1.06 -12.23 6.83
CA LEU A 33 -1.07 -11.09 5.91
C LEU A 33 -2.51 -10.72 5.49
N THR A 34 -3.51 -11.06 6.31
CA THR A 34 -4.88 -10.56 6.13
C THR A 34 -4.90 -9.06 6.44
N TRP A 35 -4.40 -8.28 5.49
CA TRP A 35 -4.63 -6.86 5.47
C TRP A 35 -6.02 -6.63 4.89
N ASN A 36 -6.82 -5.85 5.59
CA ASN A 36 -8.06 -5.32 5.07
C ASN A 36 -7.94 -3.81 5.13
N THR A 37 -8.42 -3.12 4.10
CA THR A 37 -8.68 -1.70 4.16
C THR A 37 -10.16 -1.51 4.51
N ILE A 38 -10.45 -0.65 5.48
CA ILE A 38 -11.81 -0.12 5.63
C ILE A 38 -11.88 1.04 4.66
N ASP A 39 -12.43 0.78 3.48
CA ASP A 39 -12.67 1.79 2.45
C ASP A 39 -13.90 2.62 2.85
N GLY A 40 -13.75 3.35 3.95
CA GLY A 40 -14.54 4.50 4.30
C GLY A 40 -15.97 4.27 4.79
N GLY A 41 -16.49 5.35 5.35
CA GLY A 41 -17.92 5.57 5.61
C GLY A 41 -18.37 6.84 4.89
N GLY A 42 -19.65 7.14 4.88
CA GLY A 42 -20.14 8.34 4.20
C GLY A 42 -21.65 8.39 4.14
N TYR A 43 -22.16 9.50 3.63
CA TYR A 43 -23.57 9.68 3.40
C TYR A 43 -23.76 10.43 2.10
N THR A 44 -24.62 9.92 1.21
CA THR A 44 -24.84 10.53 -0.09
C THR A 44 -25.56 11.86 0.07
N TRP A 45 -26.62 11.95 0.88
CA TRP A 45 -27.36 13.20 1.10
C TRP A 45 -27.95 13.32 2.50
N SER A 46 -27.30 14.09 3.37
CA SER A 46 -27.90 14.57 4.63
C SER A 46 -28.67 15.84 4.32
N GLU A 47 -29.99 15.80 4.49
CA GLU A 47 -30.90 16.88 4.08
C GLU A 47 -31.52 17.61 5.30
N GLY A 48 -31.65 18.93 5.20
CA GLY A 48 -32.31 19.74 6.23
C GLY A 48 -32.31 21.23 5.92
N GLY A 49 -33.42 21.92 6.23
CA GLY A 49 -33.51 23.39 6.10
C GLY A 49 -33.30 23.94 4.69
N GLY A 50 -33.52 23.13 3.65
CA GLY A 50 -33.29 23.50 2.24
C GLY A 50 -31.88 23.20 1.72
N TYR A 51 -31.02 22.58 2.53
CA TYR A 51 -29.67 22.20 2.16
C TYR A 51 -29.54 20.68 2.08
N SER A 52 -28.61 20.23 1.24
CA SER A 52 -28.19 18.82 1.14
C SER A 52 -26.67 18.75 1.18
N LEU A 53 -26.14 17.82 1.98
CA LEU A 53 -24.71 17.60 2.15
C LEU A 53 -24.37 16.12 1.91
N GLY A 54 -23.48 15.87 0.97
CA GLY A 54 -22.90 14.55 0.72
C GLY A 54 -21.42 14.53 1.10
N GLY A 55 -20.94 13.41 1.65
CA GLY A 55 -19.54 13.27 2.05
C GLY A 55 -19.10 11.82 2.25
N THR A 56 -17.82 11.58 2.02
CA THR A 56 -17.15 10.28 2.19
C THR A 56 -15.91 10.46 3.05
N VAL A 57 -15.68 9.55 3.99
CA VAL A 57 -14.58 9.57 4.96
C VAL A 57 -13.61 8.47 4.60
N GLY A 58 -12.31 8.76 4.62
CA GLY A 58 -11.25 7.75 4.42
C GLY A 58 -11.27 7.14 3.02
N GLN A 59 -10.69 7.84 2.05
CA GLN A 59 -10.59 7.37 0.67
C GLN A 59 -9.13 7.44 0.21
N PRO A 60 -8.27 6.49 0.65
CA PRO A 60 -6.85 6.49 0.30
C PRO A 60 -6.60 6.29 -1.21
N ASP A 61 -7.57 5.74 -1.93
CA ASP A 61 -7.56 5.49 -3.37
C ASP A 61 -8.41 6.50 -4.16
N ALA A 62 -9.02 7.51 -3.52
CA ALA A 62 -9.73 8.55 -4.24
C ALA A 62 -8.78 9.36 -5.11
N GLY A 63 -9.16 9.50 -6.39
CA GLY A 63 -8.39 10.25 -7.36
C GLY A 63 -8.31 9.55 -8.70
N VAL A 64 -7.68 10.23 -9.66
CA VAL A 64 -7.49 9.69 -11.01
C VAL A 64 -6.10 9.07 -11.12
N LEU A 65 -6.06 7.78 -11.46
CA LEU A 65 -4.87 7.06 -11.86
C LEU A 65 -4.87 6.94 -13.38
N SER A 66 -3.72 7.15 -14.00
CA SER A 66 -3.56 7.01 -15.46
C SER A 66 -2.27 6.26 -15.79
N GLY A 67 -2.29 5.51 -16.89
CA GLY A 67 -1.14 4.74 -17.36
C GLY A 67 -1.42 4.11 -18.72
N GLY A 68 -0.49 4.28 -19.66
CA GLY A 68 -0.72 3.89 -21.05
C GLY A 68 -1.92 4.63 -21.65
N GLY A 69 -2.86 3.88 -22.24
CA GLY A 69 -4.13 4.40 -22.78
C GLY A 69 -5.33 4.28 -21.84
N TYR A 70 -5.10 3.98 -20.56
CA TYR A 70 -6.17 3.72 -19.59
C TYR A 70 -6.21 4.78 -18.49
N THR A 71 -7.41 5.06 -18.01
CA THR A 71 -7.68 5.95 -16.88
C THR A 71 -8.64 5.24 -15.93
N LEU A 72 -8.31 5.27 -14.64
CA LEU A 72 -9.12 4.74 -13.56
C LEU A 72 -9.38 5.87 -12.57
N ALA A 73 -10.64 6.13 -12.25
CA ALA A 73 -11.01 7.04 -11.19
C ALA A 73 -11.45 6.22 -9.97
N GLY A 74 -10.64 6.31 -8.90
CA GLY A 74 -10.85 5.62 -7.64
C GLY A 74 -11.65 6.46 -6.64
N GLY A 75 -12.08 5.81 -5.56
CA GLY A 75 -12.96 6.36 -4.54
C GLY A 75 -14.45 6.28 -4.86
N PHE A 76 -15.28 6.47 -3.84
CA PHE A 76 -16.75 6.34 -3.87
C PHE A 76 -17.43 7.23 -4.94
N TRP A 77 -16.87 8.42 -5.19
CA TRP A 77 -17.34 9.34 -6.23
C TRP A 77 -16.60 9.19 -7.57
N GLY A 78 -15.61 8.30 -7.64
CA GLY A 78 -14.73 8.10 -8.79
C GLY A 78 -15.39 7.43 -10.01
N GLY A 79 -16.55 6.77 -9.84
CA GLY A 79 -17.31 6.20 -10.97
C GLY A 79 -17.75 7.24 -12.01
N ILE A 80 -17.66 8.52 -11.68
CA ILE A 80 -17.83 9.64 -12.61
C ILE A 80 -16.48 9.93 -13.27
N ALA A 81 -16.04 9.04 -14.16
CA ALA A 81 -14.95 9.34 -15.09
C ALA A 81 -15.44 10.34 -16.15
N GLU A 82 -15.76 11.56 -15.72
CA GLU A 82 -15.82 12.73 -16.56
C GLU A 82 -15.02 13.81 -15.86
N ALA A 83 -14.02 14.34 -16.57
CA ALA A 83 -13.24 15.48 -16.16
C ALA A 83 -14.16 16.50 -15.49
N ALA A 84 -13.83 16.93 -14.27
CA ALA A 84 -14.51 18.04 -13.64
C ALA A 84 -14.26 19.29 -14.48
N GLY A 85 -15.06 19.46 -15.53
CA GLY A 85 -15.27 20.70 -16.22
C GLY A 85 -16.01 21.58 -15.24
N TYR A 86 -15.27 22.23 -14.33
CA TYR A 86 -15.85 23.25 -13.50
C TYR A 86 -16.33 24.36 -14.44
N ARG A 87 -17.65 24.56 -14.51
CA ARG A 87 -18.16 25.82 -15.03
C ARG A 87 -17.83 26.89 -14.01
N ILE A 88 -16.78 27.64 -14.34
CA ILE A 88 -16.33 28.79 -13.57
C ILE A 88 -17.34 29.91 -13.81
N TYR A 89 -18.24 30.12 -12.84
CA TYR A 89 -19.22 31.22 -12.88
C TYR A 89 -18.67 32.52 -12.24
N LEU A 90 -17.51 32.45 -11.58
CA LEU A 90 -16.84 33.58 -10.94
C LEU A 90 -15.43 33.76 -11.49
N PRO A 91 -14.88 34.99 -11.57
CA PRO A 91 -13.52 35.21 -12.03
C PRO A 91 -12.48 34.43 -11.21
N LEU A 92 -11.65 33.63 -11.90
CA LEU A 92 -10.52 32.93 -11.30
C LEU A 92 -9.27 33.82 -11.31
N VAL A 93 -8.71 34.12 -10.14
CA VAL A 93 -7.42 34.83 -10.02
C VAL A 93 -6.35 33.82 -9.64
N LEU A 94 -5.44 33.54 -10.57
CA LEU A 94 -4.25 32.73 -10.32
C LEU A 94 -3.09 33.64 -9.90
N LYS A 95 -2.45 33.33 -8.77
CA LYS A 95 -1.22 34.01 -8.34
C LYS A 95 -0.03 33.31 -9.00
N GLY A 96 0.66 34.02 -9.90
CA GLY A 96 1.92 33.56 -10.47
C GLY A 96 2.99 33.41 -9.39
N HIS A 97 3.86 32.41 -9.59
CA HIS A 97 4.90 31.91 -8.69
C HIS A 97 5.63 32.97 -7.85
#